data_AF-V5KVB1-F1
#
_entry.id   AF-V5KVB1-F1
#
_cell.length_a   1.000
_cell.length_b   1.000
_cell.length_c   1.000
_cell.angle_alpha   90.00
_cell.angle_beta   90.00
_cell.angle_gamma   90.00
#
_symmetry.space_group_name_H-M   'P 1'
#
loop_
_entity.id
_entity.type
_entity.pdbx_description
1 polymer ?
#
loop_
_entity_poly.entity_id
_entity_poly.type
_entity_poly.pdbx_seq_one_letter_code
_entity_poly.pdbx_strand_id
1 'polypeptide(L)'
;VGGPSVSSAPEFYPEVDILHCGEAGDSTTRLWEYLDNTVERPEQQLILRTAERMPLTSFPSPAYHLIDVMQYLLGSVQFSSGCPYTCEFCDIPGLYGRSPRLKSPEQIVRELDQLADGG
;
A
#
# COMPACT_ATOMS: atom_id res chain seq x y z
N VAL A 1 7.89 7.45 -5.68
CA VAL A 1 7.16 6.32 -6.32
C VAL A 1 7.12 5.15 -5.34
N GLY A 2 6.08 4.31 -5.35
CA GLY A 2 6.00 3.14 -4.49
C GLY A 2 5.24 1.98 -5.12
N GLY A 3 4.78 1.03 -4.29
CA GLY A 3 4.05 -0.16 -4.73
C GLY A 3 4.94 -1.41 -4.90
N PRO A 4 4.35 -2.55 -5.34
CA PRO A 4 5.04 -3.84 -5.36
C PRO A 4 6.29 -3.85 -6.23
N SER A 5 6.26 -3.20 -7.41
CA SER A 5 7.39 -3.14 -8.33
C SER A 5 8.60 -2.41 -7.73
N VAL A 6 8.38 -1.25 -7.09
CA VAL A 6 9.45 -0.51 -6.38
C VAL A 6 9.91 -1.26 -5.14
N SER A 7 9.01 -1.98 -4.48
CA SER A 7 9.32 -2.74 -3.28
C SER A 7 10.18 -3.97 -3.57
N SER A 8 9.98 -4.60 -4.73
CA SER A 8 10.74 -5.78 -5.16
C SER A 8 12.08 -5.45 -5.79
N ALA A 9 12.16 -4.38 -6.59
CA ALA A 9 13.37 -3.99 -7.32
C ALA A 9 13.59 -2.46 -7.34
N PRO A 10 13.89 -1.83 -6.18
CA PRO A 10 14.09 -0.38 -6.09
C PRO A 10 15.25 0.13 -6.96
N GLU A 11 16.27 -0.70 -7.22
CA GLU A 11 17.41 -0.39 -8.07
C GLU A 11 17.03 -0.09 -9.53
N PHE A 12 15.85 -0.50 -9.98
CA PHE A 12 15.34 -0.16 -11.31
C PHE A 12 14.74 1.24 -11.42
N TYR A 13 14.75 2.00 -10.32
CA TYR A 13 14.23 3.37 -10.26
C TYR A 13 15.30 4.39 -9.87
N PRO A 14 16.49 4.43 -10.52
CA PRO A 14 17.60 5.30 -10.08
C PRO A 14 17.32 6.80 -10.26
N GLU A 15 16.39 7.18 -11.15
CA GLU A 15 16.06 8.58 -11.43
C GLU A 15 15.00 9.18 -10.49
N VAL A 16 14.39 8.35 -9.63
CA VAL A 16 13.33 8.80 -8.73
C VAL A 16 13.92 9.29 -7.42
N ASP A 17 13.55 10.48 -6.97
CA ASP A 17 14.14 11.07 -5.77
C ASP A 17 13.74 10.35 -4.47
N ILE A 18 12.50 9.87 -4.39
CA ILE A 18 11.96 9.22 -3.19
C ILE A 18 11.24 7.92 -3.57
N LEU A 19 11.75 6.81 -3.05
CA LEU A 19 11.16 5.48 -3.17
C LEU A 19 10.47 5.10 -1.86
N HIS A 20 9.23 4.66 -1.94
CA HIS A 20 8.46 4.10 -0.82
C HIS A 20 8.31 2.59 -1.05
N CYS A 21 8.95 1.80 -0.20
CA CYS A 21 9.03 0.34 -0.31
C CYS A 21 8.29 -0.32 0.84
N GLY A 22 7.41 -1.26 0.51
CA GLY A 22 6.53 -1.94 1.46
C GLY A 22 5.13 -1.33 1.49
N GLU A 23 4.28 -1.90 2.34
CA GLU A 23 2.91 -1.41 2.54
C GLU A 23 2.90 -0.08 3.28
N ALA A 24 1.75 0.60 3.29
CA ALA A 24 1.57 1.76 4.13
C ALA A 24 1.79 1.39 5.61
N GLY A 25 2.74 2.07 6.26
CA GLY A 25 3.09 1.92 7.67
C GLY A 25 3.99 3.05 8.14
N ASP A 26 4.96 2.75 9.01
CA ASP A 26 5.92 3.69 9.59
C ASP A 26 6.69 4.52 8.55
N SER A 27 7.04 3.90 7.41
CA SER A 27 7.69 4.58 6.28
C SER A 27 6.82 5.67 5.64
N THR A 28 5.49 5.53 5.68
CA THR A 28 4.53 6.52 5.16
C THR A 28 4.50 7.74 6.07
N THR A 29 4.49 7.53 7.39
CA THR A 29 4.58 8.62 8.35
C THR A 29 5.89 9.37 8.20
N ARG A 30 7.01 8.65 8.06
CA ARG A 30 8.32 9.26 7.79
C ARG A 30 8.37 10.04 6.48
N LEU A 31 7.62 9.59 5.46
CA LEU A 31 7.47 10.35 4.22
C LEU A 31 6.72 11.67 4.47
N TRP A 32 5.62 11.64 5.21
CA TRP A 32 4.89 12.87 5.57
C TRP A 32 5.74 13.81 6.41
N GLU A 33 6.41 13.31 7.44
CA GLU A 33 7.34 14.11 8.26
C GLU A 33 8.44 14.74 7.40
N TYR A 34 8.98 14.03 6.42
CA TYR A 34 9.96 14.59 5.50
C TYR A 34 9.37 15.75 4.68
N LEU A 35 8.16 15.55 4.12
CA LEU A 35 7.47 16.54 3.29
C LEU A 35 6.98 17.76 4.08
N ASP A 36 6.63 17.58 5.35
CA ASP A 36 6.26 18.68 6.26
C ASP A 36 7.45 19.57 6.58
N ASN A 37 8.67 19.01 6.58
CA ASN A 37 9.89 19.74 6.85
C ASN A 37 10.46 20.42 5.60
N THR A 38 10.30 19.83 4.42
CA THR A 38 10.80 20.41 3.16
C THR A 38 10.11 19.85 1.93
N VAL A 39 10.02 20.70 0.90
CA VAL A 39 9.62 20.32 -0.46
C VAL A 39 10.79 20.38 -1.45
N GLU A 40 11.99 20.66 -0.97
CA GLU A 40 13.20 20.64 -1.79
C GLU A 40 13.52 19.22 -2.24
N ARG A 41 14.10 19.11 -3.44
CA ARG A 41 14.56 17.82 -3.96
C ARG A 41 15.70 17.32 -3.06
N PRO A 42 15.66 16.07 -2.57
CA PRO A 42 16.75 15.53 -1.77
C PRO A 42 18.04 15.45 -2.59
N GLU A 43 19.18 15.74 -1.95
CA GLU A 43 20.50 15.66 -2.60
C GLU A 43 20.87 14.24 -3.04
N GLN A 44 20.28 13.24 -2.40
CA GLN A 44 20.45 11.82 -2.70
C GLN A 44 19.11 11.10 -2.66
N GLN A 45 18.98 10.02 -3.41
CA GLN A 45 17.75 9.23 -3.42
C GLN A 45 17.41 8.71 -2.02
N LEU A 46 16.18 8.97 -1.57
CA LEU A 46 15.66 8.49 -0.30
C LEU A 46 14.86 7.21 -0.53
N ILE A 47 15.27 6.12 0.11
CA ILE A 47 14.54 4.84 0.10
C ILE A 47 13.91 4.62 1.46
N LEU A 48 12.61 4.85 1.56
CA LEU A 48 11.82 4.65 2.78
C LEU A 48 11.24 3.24 2.77
N ARG A 49 11.67 2.41 3.71
CA ARG A 49 11.22 1.01 3.82
C ARG A 49 10.32 0.84 5.03
N THR A 50 9.14 0.28 4.82
CA THR A 50 8.23 -0.10 5.90
C THR A 50 8.84 -1.22 6.72
N ALA A 51 9.11 -0.95 7.99
CA ALA A 51 9.63 -1.95 8.91
C ALA A 51 8.48 -2.66 9.63
N GLU A 52 7.45 -1.91 10.01
CA GLU A 52 6.32 -2.42 10.77
C GLU A 52 5.06 -2.53 9.91
N ARG A 53 4.48 -3.72 9.90
CA ARG A 53 3.26 -4.04 9.17
C ARG A 53 2.05 -3.84 10.08
N MET A 54 1.28 -2.80 9.81
CA MET A 54 0.09 -2.48 10.62
C MET A 54 -1.04 -3.51 10.43
N PRO A 55 -1.91 -3.72 11.44
CA PRO A 55 -3.12 -4.51 11.25
C PRO A 55 -3.99 -3.94 10.12
N LEU A 56 -4.57 -4.78 9.26
CA LEU A 56 -5.47 -4.26 8.20
C LEU A 56 -6.71 -3.55 8.77
N THR A 57 -7.09 -3.87 10.01
CA THR A 57 -8.19 -3.24 10.72
C THR A 57 -7.95 -1.79 11.11
N SER A 58 -6.70 -1.30 11.11
CA SER A 58 -6.41 0.11 11.40
C SER A 58 -6.55 1.03 10.19
N PHE A 59 -6.64 0.49 8.98
CA PHE A 59 -6.78 1.29 7.78
C PHE A 59 -8.22 1.75 7.59
N PRO A 60 -8.43 3.02 7.19
CA PRO A 60 -9.74 3.49 6.78
C PRO A 60 -10.18 2.80 5.50
N SER A 61 -11.48 2.84 5.21
CA SER A 61 -11.99 2.49 3.89
C SER A 61 -11.29 3.35 2.82
N PRO A 62 -10.95 2.80 1.65
CA PRO A 62 -10.47 3.59 0.53
C PRO A 62 -11.41 4.76 0.23
N ALA A 63 -10.87 5.87 -0.27
CA ALA A 63 -11.63 7.09 -0.52
C ALA A 63 -12.48 6.98 -1.81
N TYR A 64 -13.36 5.96 -1.91
CA TYR A 64 -14.22 5.71 -3.07
C TYR A 64 -15.09 6.92 -3.44
N HIS A 65 -15.48 7.73 -2.45
CA HIS A 65 -16.23 8.97 -2.63
C HIS A 65 -15.49 10.08 -3.42
N LEU A 66 -14.18 9.93 -3.67
CA LEU A 66 -13.38 10.87 -4.46
C LEU A 66 -13.26 10.48 -5.94
N ILE A 67 -13.79 9.32 -6.33
CA ILE A 67 -13.71 8.82 -7.71
C ILE A 67 -15.11 8.54 -8.24
N ASP A 68 -15.25 8.60 -9.57
CA ASP A 68 -16.40 8.03 -10.27
C ASP A 68 -16.11 6.54 -10.54
N VAL A 69 -16.70 5.66 -9.73
CA VAL A 69 -16.41 4.21 -9.81
C VAL A 69 -16.78 3.62 -11.16
N MET A 70 -17.76 4.21 -11.86
CA MET A 70 -18.21 3.75 -13.18
C MET A 70 -17.22 4.05 -14.31
N GLN A 71 -16.18 4.84 -14.04
CA GLN A 71 -15.07 5.04 -14.97
C GLN A 71 -14.02 3.91 -14.92
N TYR A 72 -14.15 2.95 -14.00
CA TYR A 72 -13.21 1.85 -13.81
C TYR A 72 -13.80 0.51 -14.26
N LEU A 73 -12.96 -0.37 -14.81
CA LEU A 73 -13.39 -1.68 -15.32
C LEU A 73 -13.93 -2.60 -14.21
N LEU A 74 -13.33 -2.55 -13.03
CA LEU A 74 -13.65 -3.41 -11.88
C LEU A 74 -13.43 -2.64 -10.57
N GLY A 75 -14.40 -2.75 -9.66
CA GLY A 75 -14.20 -2.43 -8.24
C GLY A 75 -13.37 -3.53 -7.58
N SER A 76 -12.41 -3.15 -6.74
CA SER A 76 -11.60 -4.10 -5.97
C SER A 76 -11.64 -3.80 -4.48
N VAL A 77 -11.73 -4.87 -3.68
CA VAL A 77 -11.69 -4.84 -2.23
C VAL A 77 -10.60 -5.78 -1.76
N GLN A 78 -9.68 -5.27 -0.93
CA GLN A 78 -8.63 -6.09 -0.33
C GLN A 78 -9.08 -6.58 1.04
N PHE A 79 -9.35 -7.88 1.17
CA PHE A 79 -9.72 -8.49 2.45
C PHE A 79 -8.53 -8.93 3.30
N SER A 80 -7.42 -9.24 2.66
CA SER A 80 -6.22 -9.77 3.31
C SER A 80 -4.93 -9.26 2.69
N SER A 81 -3.84 -9.35 3.45
CA SER A 81 -2.48 -9.04 3.02
C SER A 81 -1.50 -9.99 3.69
N GLY A 82 -0.56 -10.55 2.90
CA GLY A 82 0.38 -11.58 3.33
C GLY A 82 -0.08 -13.01 3.02
N CYS A 83 0.86 -13.96 2.99
CA CYS A 83 0.62 -15.35 2.61
C CYS A 83 1.55 -16.32 3.36
N PRO A 84 1.06 -17.44 3.93
CA PRO A 84 1.88 -18.35 4.72
C PRO A 84 2.68 -19.35 3.88
N TYR A 85 2.36 -19.46 2.58
CA TYR A 85 3.00 -20.41 1.69
C TYR A 85 4.40 -19.95 1.25
N THR A 86 5.24 -20.91 0.87
CA THR A 86 6.62 -20.70 0.41
C THR A 86 6.80 -21.16 -1.02
N CYS A 87 5.89 -20.73 -1.89
CA CYS A 87 6.00 -21.01 -3.33
C CYS A 87 7.26 -20.32 -3.87
N GLU A 88 8.12 -21.06 -4.57
CA GLU A 88 9.41 -20.56 -5.09
C GLU A 88 9.26 -19.44 -6.13
N PHE A 89 8.09 -19.36 -6.77
CA PHE A 89 7.77 -18.40 -7.82
C PHE A 89 7.06 -17.14 -7.30
N CYS A 90 6.73 -17.07 -6.01
CA CYS A 90 5.82 -16.07 -5.46
C CYS A 90 6.55 -15.08 -4.55
N ASP A 91 6.41 -13.80 -4.85
CA ASP A 91 7.01 -12.69 -4.08
C ASP A 91 6.13 -12.20 -2.93
N ILE A 92 4.86 -12.63 -2.86
CA ILE A 92 3.87 -12.19 -1.87
C ILE A 92 4.40 -12.31 -0.43
N PRO A 93 5.01 -13.43 0.03
CA PRO A 93 5.49 -13.52 1.40
C PRO A 93 6.65 -12.56 1.70
N GLY A 94 7.46 -12.21 0.70
CA GLY A 94 8.56 -11.25 0.83
C GLY A 94 8.04 -9.81 0.88
N LEU A 95 7.10 -9.47 0.01
CA LEU A 95 6.50 -8.13 -0.07
C LEU A 95 5.56 -7.85 1.12
N TYR A 96 4.55 -8.70 1.30
CA TYR A 96 3.41 -8.45 2.19
C TYR A 96 3.49 -9.22 3.52
N GLY A 97 4.51 -10.04 3.68
CA GLY A 97 4.77 -10.82 4.89
C GLY A 97 4.16 -12.23 4.85
N ARG A 98 4.64 -13.06 5.78
CA ARG A 98 4.31 -14.51 5.84
C ARG A 98 3.07 -14.83 6.65
N SER A 99 2.50 -13.85 7.34
CA SER A 99 1.30 -14.04 8.16
C SER A 99 0.17 -13.22 7.55
N PRO A 100 -0.91 -13.85 7.08
CA PRO A 100 -2.08 -13.14 6.58
C PRO A 100 -2.67 -12.26 7.67
N ARG A 101 -2.75 -10.96 7.41
CA ARG A 101 -3.56 -10.01 8.17
C ARG A 101 -4.88 -9.83 7.45
N LEU A 102 -5.97 -9.75 8.21
CA LEU A 102 -7.33 -9.69 7.67
C LEU A 102 -8.01 -8.39 8.11
N LYS A 103 -8.86 -7.84 7.25
CA LYS A 103 -9.87 -6.85 7.66
C LYS A 103 -11.01 -7.55 8.41
N SER A 104 -11.77 -6.79 9.19
CA SER A 104 -13.00 -7.31 9.79
C SER A 104 -14.10 -7.50 8.74
N PRO A 105 -15.05 -8.42 8.92
CA PRO A 105 -16.19 -8.57 8.02
C PRO A 105 -16.97 -7.26 7.81
N GLU A 106 -17.11 -6.45 8.86
CA GLU A 106 -17.83 -5.18 8.81
C GLU A 106 -17.12 -4.14 7.93
N GLN A 107 -15.78 -4.12 7.93
CA GLN A 107 -15.01 -3.28 7.00
C GLN A 107 -15.23 -3.71 5.56
N ILE A 108 -15.28 -5.02 5.29
CA ILE A 108 -15.50 -5.55 3.94
C ILE A 108 -16.89 -5.22 3.42
N VAL A 109 -17.93 -5.45 4.23
CA VAL A 109 -19.31 -5.10 3.87
C VAL A 109 -19.41 -3.61 3.59
N ARG A 110 -18.82 -2.76 4.44
CA ARG A 110 -18.82 -1.31 4.22
C ARG A 110 -18.14 -0.89 2.92
N GLU A 111 -16.99 -1.47 2.59
CA GLU A 111 -16.27 -1.16 1.34
C GLU A 111 -17.06 -1.64 0.11
N LEU A 112 -17.73 -2.79 0.20
CA LEU A 112 -18.62 -3.29 -0.85
C LEU A 112 -19.85 -2.39 -1.04
N ASP A 113 -20.50 -1.97 0.06
CA ASP A 113 -21.63 -1.04 0.01
C ASP A 113 -21.22 0.29 -0.65
N GLN A 114 -20.06 0.84 -0.29
CA GLN A 114 -19.55 2.07 -0.90
C GLN A 114 -19.29 1.96 -2.41
N LEU A 115 -18.80 0.80 -2.87
CA LEU A 115 -18.62 0.55 -4.30
C LEU A 115 -19.98 0.41 -4.99
N ALA A 116 -20.92 -0.35 -4.42
CA ALA A 116 -22.25 -0.55 -4.98
C ALA A 116 -23.06 0.76 -5.05
N ASP A 117 -22.97 1.61 -4.03
CA ASP A 117 -23.62 2.93 -4.00
C ASP A 117 -23.02 3.91 -5.03
N GLY A 118 -21.76 3.70 -5.41
CA GLY A 118 -21.08 4.51 -6.42
C GLY A 118 -21.50 4.22 -7.86
N GLY A 119 -22.09 3.05 -8.13
CA GLY A 119 -22.52 2.60 -9.47
C GLY A 119 -22.02 1.21 -9.83
#